data_AF-A0A845UJV5-F1
#
_entry.id   AF-A0A845UJV5-F1
#
_cell.length_a   1.000
_cell.length_b   1.000
_cell.length_c   1.000
_cell.angle_alpha   90.00
_cell.angle_beta   90.00
_cell.angle_gamma   90.00
#
_symmetry.space_group_name_H-M   'P 1'
#
loop_
_entity.id
_entity.type
_entity.pdbx_description
1 polymer ?
#
loop_
_entity_poly.entity_id
_entity_poly.type
_entity_poly.pdbx_seq_one_letter_code
_entity_poly.pdbx_strand_id
1 'polypeptide(L)'
;DALSQRQATHLGIIAKIETAQAFHRLPEILLAAIGRQPLGVMVARGDLAMEVGPERLTEVQEEILWLADAAHLPVVWATQVLESLAKRGMISRPELTDAAM
;
A
#
# COMPACT_ATOMS: atom_id res chain seq x y z
N ASP A 1 13.23 13.71 14.54
CA ASP A 1 12.41 13.38 13.37
C ASP A 1 13.05 13.98 12.12
N ALA A 2 13.29 13.18 11.08
CA ALA A 2 14.11 13.54 9.92
C ALA A 2 13.51 14.67 9.08
N LEU A 3 12.18 14.79 9.07
CA LEU A 3 11.45 15.86 8.40
C LEU A 3 11.52 17.18 9.15
N SER A 4 11.45 17.16 10.48
CA SER A 4 11.63 18.36 11.31
C SER A 4 13.02 18.95 11.15
N GLN A 5 14.06 18.11 11.09
CA GLN A 5 15.45 18.55 10.84
C GLN A 5 15.62 19.22 9.47
N ARG A 6 14.76 18.89 8.50
CA ARG A 6 14.74 19.45 7.13
C ARG A 6 13.71 20.55 6.93
N GLN A 7 13.02 20.99 7.99
CA GLN A 7 11.92 21.95 7.93
C GLN A 7 10.80 21.54 6.93
N ALA A 8 10.58 20.23 6.77
CA ALA A 8 9.71 19.64 5.75
C ALA A 8 8.50 18.92 6.35
N THR A 9 8.01 19.33 7.52
CA THR A 9 6.87 18.71 8.22
C THR A 9 5.53 18.88 7.51
N HIS A 10 5.49 19.68 6.45
CA HIS A 10 4.33 19.83 5.57
C HIS A 10 4.18 18.69 4.56
N LEU A 11 5.25 17.91 4.32
CA LEU A 11 5.21 16.76 3.44
C LEU A 11 4.44 15.60 4.10
N GLY A 12 3.67 14.88 3.30
CA GLY A 12 2.99 13.67 3.74
C GLY A 12 3.93 12.47 3.79
N ILE A 13 3.55 11.47 4.59
CA ILE A 13 4.20 10.16 4.67
C ILE A 13 3.32 9.14 3.97
N ILE A 14 3.92 8.28 3.15
CA ILE A 14 3.27 7.07 2.63
C ILE A 14 3.87 5.87 3.36
N ALA A 15 3.06 5.20 4.18
CA ALA A 15 3.44 3.96 4.84
C ALA A 15 3.37 2.82 3.82
N LYS A 16 4.53 2.32 3.41
CA LYS A 16 4.65 1.24 2.44
C LYS A 16 4.59 -0.11 3.15
N ILE A 17 3.55 -0.90 2.85
CA ILE A 17 3.27 -2.19 3.49
C ILE A 17 3.79 -3.29 2.58
N GLU A 18 4.92 -3.89 2.99
CA GLU A 18 5.69 -4.87 2.21
C GLU A 18 5.78 -6.24 2.88
N THR A 19 5.61 -6.31 4.21
CA THR A 19 5.84 -7.53 4.98
C THR A 19 4.59 -8.00 5.70
N ALA A 20 4.53 -9.30 5.98
CA ALA A 20 3.43 -9.86 6.77
C ALA A 20 3.35 -9.20 8.16
N GLN A 21 4.51 -8.90 8.77
CA GLN A 21 4.56 -8.19 10.05
C GLN A 21 3.98 -6.78 9.97
N ALA A 22 4.29 -6.02 8.91
CA ALA A 22 3.76 -4.68 8.72
C ALA A 22 2.23 -4.71 8.54
N PHE A 23 1.72 -5.69 7.78
CA PHE A 23 0.28 -5.94 7.66
C PHE A 23 -0.37 -6.24 9.03
N HIS A 24 0.14 -7.20 9.78
CA HIS A 24 -0.42 -7.56 11.10
C HIS A 24 -0.38 -6.41 12.11
N ARG A 25 0.57 -5.48 11.96
CA ARG A 25 0.71 -4.30 12.81
C ARG A 25 0.16 -3.03 12.18
N LEU A 26 -0.54 -3.12 11.05
CA LEU A 26 -1.03 -1.96 10.32
C LEU A 26 -1.84 -1.01 11.23
N PRO A 27 -2.78 -1.48 12.08
CA PRO A 27 -3.51 -0.59 12.98
C PRO A 27 -2.59 0.23 13.92
N GLU A 28 -1.54 -0.39 14.45
CA GLU A 28 -0.56 0.29 15.31
C GLU A 28 0.27 1.32 14.52
N ILE A 29 0.68 0.98 13.29
CA ILE A 29 1.40 1.89 12.40
C ILE A 29 0.55 3.12 12.09
N LEU A 30 -0.73 2.91 11.72
CA LEU A 30 -1.66 4.00 11.43
C LEU A 30 -1.88 4.89 12.66
N LEU A 31 -2.15 4.29 13.82
CA LEU A 31 -2.37 5.04 15.06
C LEU A 31 -1.15 5.87 15.47
N ALA A 32 0.07 5.35 15.28
CA ALA A 32 1.29 6.07 15.61
C ALA A 32 1.56 7.27 14.68
N ALA A 33 1.05 7.25 13.46
CA ALA A 33 1.31 8.26 12.44
C ALA A 33 0.19 9.29 12.28
N ILE A 34 -1.08 8.89 12.51
CA ILE A 34 -2.25 9.77 12.40
C ILE A 34 -2.09 11.00 13.31
N GLY A 35 -2.42 12.17 12.75
CA GLY A 35 -2.40 13.45 13.47
C GLY A 35 -1.02 14.11 13.59
N ARG A 36 0.07 13.42 13.20
CA ARG A 36 1.42 14.03 13.20
C ARG A 36 1.71 14.72 11.87
N GLN A 37 1.39 14.06 10.76
CA GLN A 37 1.61 14.52 9.39
C GLN A 37 0.51 13.95 8.47
N PRO A 38 0.27 14.53 7.28
CA PRO A 38 -0.58 13.89 6.28
C PRO A 38 -0.07 12.47 6.01
N LEU A 39 -0.95 11.48 6.05
CA LEU A 39 -0.60 10.06 5.94
C LEU A 39 -1.35 9.44 4.77
N GLY A 40 -0.69 8.51 4.07
CA GLY A 40 -1.31 7.57 3.16
C GLY A 40 -0.68 6.19 3.31
N VAL A 41 -1.28 5.21 2.66
CA VAL A 41 -0.81 3.82 2.67
C VAL A 41 -0.43 3.40 1.25
N MET A 42 0.60 2.59 1.11
CA MET A 42 0.94 1.94 -0.15
C MET A 42 0.95 0.43 0.04
N VAL A 43 0.18 -0.27 -0.79
CA VAL A 43 0.23 -1.74 -0.89
C VAL A 43 1.34 -2.09 -1.88
N ALA A 44 2.47 -2.56 -1.39
CA ALA A 44 3.58 -3.00 -2.22
C ALA A 44 3.36 -4.48 -2.61
N ARG A 45 2.48 -4.69 -3.59
CA ARG A 45 1.91 -6.00 -3.94
C ARG A 45 2.97 -7.07 -4.20
N GLY A 46 4.04 -6.73 -4.92
CA GLY A 46 5.09 -7.70 -5.26
C GLY A 46 5.84 -8.22 -4.05
N ASP A 47 6.28 -7.32 -3.16
CA ASP A 47 6.97 -7.70 -1.92
C ASP A 47 6.01 -8.42 -0.97
N LEU A 48 4.79 -7.89 -0.83
CA LEU A 48 3.78 -8.44 0.07
C LEU A 48 3.34 -9.85 -0.35
N ALA A 49 3.21 -10.11 -1.65
CA ALA A 49 2.89 -11.45 -2.18
C ALA A 49 3.97 -12.49 -1.85
N MET A 50 5.24 -12.08 -1.82
CA MET A 50 6.34 -12.96 -1.41
C MET A 50 6.27 -13.32 0.07
N GLU A 51 5.69 -12.45 0.89
CA GLU A 51 5.60 -12.58 2.34
C GLU A 51 4.35 -13.34 2.79
N VAL A 52 3.19 -13.09 2.18
CA VAL A 52 1.90 -13.70 2.59
C VAL A 52 1.45 -14.85 1.68
N GLY A 53 2.14 -15.06 0.55
CA GLY A 53 1.74 -15.97 -0.52
C GLY A 53 0.84 -15.29 -1.55
N PRO A 54 1.01 -15.56 -2.86
CA PRO A 54 0.22 -14.92 -3.92
C PRO A 54 -1.29 -15.23 -3.81
N GLU A 55 -1.65 -16.40 -3.29
CA GLU A 55 -3.03 -16.81 -3.06
C GLU A 55 -3.77 -15.98 -1.99
N ARG A 56 -3.02 -15.35 -1.09
CA ARG A 56 -3.57 -14.49 -0.02
C ARG A 56 -3.46 -13.00 -0.32
N LEU A 57 -2.76 -12.62 -1.39
CA LEU A 57 -2.51 -11.21 -1.69
C LEU A 57 -3.81 -10.40 -1.80
N THR A 58 -4.81 -10.93 -2.49
CA THR A 58 -6.10 -10.26 -2.67
C THR A 58 -6.83 -10.06 -1.34
N GLU A 59 -6.90 -11.09 -0.48
CA GLU A 59 -7.47 -11.00 0.87
C GLU A 59 -6.78 -9.89 1.68
N VAL A 60 -5.45 -9.95 1.74
CA VAL A 60 -4.64 -9.00 2.52
C VAL A 60 -4.76 -7.58 1.98
N GLN A 61 -4.80 -7.39 0.66
CA GLN A 61 -4.99 -6.08 0.05
C GLN A 61 -6.36 -5.48 0.43
N GLU A 62 -7.43 -6.26 0.37
CA GLU A 62 -8.77 -5.81 0.78
C GLU A 62 -8.82 -5.40 2.25
N GLU A 63 -8.19 -6.18 3.14
CA GLU A 63 -8.10 -5.80 4.56
C GLU A 63 -7.34 -4.49 4.77
N ILE A 64 -6.24 -4.26 4.04
CA ILE A 64 -5.50 -2.99 4.09
C ILE A 64 -6.37 -1.84 3.61
N LEU A 65 -7.12 -2.04 2.52
CA LEU A 65 -8.04 -1.05 1.97
C LEU A 65 -9.15 -0.69 2.95
N TRP A 66 -9.79 -1.67 3.59
CA TRP A 66 -10.83 -1.41 4.57
C TRP A 66 -10.31 -0.63 5.78
N LEU A 67 -9.11 -0.98 6.28
CA LEU A 67 -8.48 -0.24 7.38
C LEU A 67 -8.13 1.19 6.98
N ALA A 68 -7.60 1.39 5.77
CA ALA A 68 -7.27 2.72 5.27
C ALA A 68 -8.52 3.58 5.02
N ASP A 69 -9.58 3.00 4.46
CA ASP A 69 -10.86 3.68 4.24
C ASP A 69 -11.51 4.10 5.55
N ALA A 70 -11.55 3.20 6.55
CA ALA A 70 -12.02 3.51 7.89
C ALA A 70 -11.21 4.62 8.58
N ALA A 71 -9.92 4.74 8.25
CA ALA A 71 -9.04 5.80 8.74
C ALA A 71 -9.04 7.06 7.86
N HIS A 72 -9.82 7.09 6.77
CA HIS A 72 -9.86 8.15 5.76
C HIS A 72 -8.48 8.45 5.14
N LEU A 73 -7.68 7.41 4.88
CA LEU A 73 -6.35 7.52 4.32
C LEU A 73 -6.35 7.16 2.83
N PRO A 74 -5.69 7.95 1.97
CA PRO A 74 -5.49 7.57 0.57
C PRO A 74 -4.60 6.34 0.48
N VAL A 75 -4.93 5.46 -0.47
CA VAL A 75 -4.17 4.23 -0.74
C VAL A 75 -3.59 4.24 -2.15
N VAL A 76 -2.33 3.82 -2.26
CA VAL A 76 -1.64 3.59 -3.53
C VAL A 76 -1.41 2.10 -3.70
N TRP A 77 -1.92 1.51 -4.78
CA TRP A 77 -1.49 0.18 -5.20
C TRP A 77 -0.23 0.30 -6.01
N ALA A 78 0.84 -0.37 -5.57
CA ALA A 78 2.14 -0.29 -6.21
C ALA A 78 2.61 -1.66 -6.64
N THR A 79 3.37 -1.66 -7.73
CA THR A 79 3.98 -2.82 -8.38
C THR A 79 2.98 -3.83 -8.92
N GLN A 80 3.29 -4.41 -10.08
CA GLN A 80 2.57 -5.57 -10.61
C GLN A 80 1.04 -5.43 -10.76
N VAL A 81 0.51 -4.20 -10.86
CA VAL A 81 -0.91 -3.93 -11.16
C VAL A 81 -1.15 -4.14 -12.66
N LEU A 82 -0.39 -3.43 -13.51
CA LEU A 82 -0.43 -3.55 -14.97
C LEU A 82 0.97 -3.86 -15.52
N GLU A 83 1.61 -4.91 -14.99
CA GLU A 83 3.00 -5.26 -15.29
C GLU A 83 3.23 -5.55 -16.78
N SER A 84 2.32 -6.29 -17.40
CA SER A 84 2.43 -6.61 -18.82
C SER A 84 2.29 -5.37 -19.70
N LEU A 85 1.43 -4.43 -19.32
CA LEU A 85 1.33 -3.13 -19.99
C LEU A 85 2.66 -2.36 -19.87
N ALA A 86 3.24 -2.28 -18.68
CA ALA A 86 4.50 -1.58 -18.44
C ALA A 86 5.69 -2.19 -19.20
N LYS A 87 5.77 -3.52 -19.28
CA LYS A 87 6.91 -4.23 -19.92
C LYS A 87 6.74 -4.47 -21.41
N ARG A 88 5.51 -4.68 -21.88
CA ARG A 88 5.23 -5.16 -23.25
C ARG A 88 4.30 -4.25 -24.04
N GLY A 89 3.78 -3.18 -23.43
CA GLY A 89 2.84 -2.26 -24.09
C GLY A 89 1.45 -2.83 -24.33
N MET A 90 1.14 -4.00 -23.78
CA MET A 90 -0.16 -4.67 -23.91
C MET A 90 -0.64 -5.14 -22.54
N ILE A 91 -1.88 -4.80 -22.20
CA ILE A 91 -2.54 -5.25 -20.97
C ILE A 91 -3.08 -6.67 -21.12
N SER A 92 -2.92 -7.50 -20.09
CA SER A 92 -3.52 -8.83 -20.05
C SER A 92 -4.92 -8.79 -19.44
N ARG A 93 -5.79 -9.74 -19.81
CA ARG A 93 -7.14 -9.85 -19.21
C ARG A 93 -7.10 -10.03 -17.69
N PRO A 94 -6.23 -10.90 -17.11
CA PRO A 94 -6.15 -11.04 -15.66
C PRO A 94 -5.76 -9.74 -14.95
N GLU A 95 -4.77 -9.01 -15.46
CA GLU A 95 -4.35 -7.72 -14.89
C GLU A 95 -5.43 -6.65 -15.00
N LEU A 96 -6.16 -6.60 -16.12
CA LEU A 96 -7.28 -5.67 -16.26
C LEU A 96 -8.40 -5.98 -15.26
N THR A 97 -8.73 -7.26 -15.08
CA THR A 97 -9.75 -7.66 -14.09
C THR A 97 -9.29 -7.31 -12.67
N ASP A 98 -8.05 -7.65 -12.32
CA ASP A 98 -7.49 -7.38 -11.00
C ASP A 98 -7.41 -5.87 -10.67
N ALA A 99 -7.05 -5.03 -11.63
CA ALA A 99 -6.98 -3.58 -11.45
C ALA A 99 -8.35 -2.87 -11.44
N ALA A 100 -9.42 -3.54 -11.87
CA ALA A 100 -10.77 -2.98 -11.95
C ALA A 100 -11.68 -3.38 -10.78
N MET A 101 -11.25 -4.34 -9.95
CA MET A 101 -11.89 -4.69 -8.69
C MET A 101 -11.47 -3.69 -7.61
#